data_AF-A0A7C9KJT3-F1
#
_entry.id   AF-A0A7C9KJT3-F1
#
_cell.length_a   1.000
_cell.length_b   1.000
_cell.length_c   1.000
_cell.angle_alpha   90.00
_cell.angle_beta   90.00
_cell.angle_gamma   90.00
#
_symmetry.space_group_name_H-M   'P 1'
#
loop_
_entity.id
_entity.type
_entity.pdbx_description
1 polymer ?
#
loop_
_entity_poly.entity_id
_entity_poly.type
_entity_poly.pdbx_seq_one_letter_code
_entity_poly.pdbx_strand_id
1 'polypeptide(L)'
;MRGLQIRMAYASAKVMSVIDTEKAKHEFCEVLFEANLCGYDEYSSGMKEPPTMFLDEPQLLKAWWNGWNFHSEAEEMQYCPECNNQYGAPCSHHD
;
A
#
# COMPACT_ATOMS: atom_id res chain seq x y z
N MET A 1 -3.33 -7.28 16.83
CA MET A 1 -1.94 -6.89 16.48
C MET A 1 -1.95 -6.41 15.03
N ARG A 2 -1.44 -5.21 14.77
CA ARG A 2 -1.48 -4.57 13.44
C ARG A 2 -0.71 -5.40 12.41
N GLY A 3 -1.25 -5.58 11.22
CA GLY A 3 -0.60 -6.32 10.13
C GLY A 3 -0.46 -7.84 10.33
N LEU A 4 -0.92 -8.42 11.45
CA LEU A 4 -0.70 -9.84 11.74
C LEU A 4 -1.41 -10.76 10.72
N GLN A 5 -2.66 -10.45 10.35
CA GLN A 5 -3.42 -11.27 9.38
C GLN A 5 -2.75 -11.26 8.01
N ILE A 6 -2.37 -10.07 7.52
CA ILE A 6 -1.64 -9.90 6.26
C ILE A 6 -0.29 -10.66 6.31
N ARG A 7 0.44 -10.60 7.44
CA ARG A 7 1.70 -11.33 7.61
C ARG A 7 1.50 -12.85 7.57
N MET A 8 0.43 -13.36 8.18
CA MET A 8 0.08 -14.78 8.15
C MET A 8 -0.32 -15.25 6.75
N ALA A 9 -1.10 -14.44 6.02
CA ALA A 9 -1.46 -14.71 4.63
C ALA A 9 -0.20 -14.75 3.74
N TYR A 10 0.71 -13.80 3.94
CA TYR A 10 1.97 -13.74 3.18
C TYR A 10 2.87 -14.95 3.47
N ALA A 11 2.96 -15.38 4.73
CA ALA A 11 3.67 -16.62 5.09
C ALA A 11 3.00 -17.85 4.46
N SER A 12 1.67 -17.88 4.38
CA SER A 12 0.93 -18.97 3.73
C SER A 12 1.21 -19.01 2.22
N ALA A 13 1.25 -17.86 1.55
CA ALA A 13 1.63 -17.76 0.14
C ALA A 13 3.07 -18.25 -0.12
N LYS A 14 4.01 -17.95 0.79
CA LYS A 14 5.38 -18.51 0.76
C LYS A 14 5.38 -20.03 0.82
N VAL A 15 4.59 -20.64 1.71
CA VAL A 15 4.46 -22.10 1.78
C VAL A 15 3.80 -22.65 0.51
N MET A 16 2.75 -21.98 0.01
CA MET A 16 2.05 -22.36 -1.22
C MET A 16 3.00 -22.41 -2.41
N SER A 17 4.01 -21.53 -2.47
CA SER A 17 4.98 -21.52 -3.58
C SER A 17 5.79 -22.81 -3.72
N VAL A 18 5.87 -23.62 -2.66
CA VAL A 18 6.51 -24.95 -2.68
C VAL A 18 5.57 -26.05 -3.18
N ILE A 19 4.25 -25.80 -3.13
CA ILE A 19 3.19 -26.77 -3.46
C ILE A 19 2.64 -26.49 -4.87
N ASP A 20 2.23 -25.25 -5.12
CA ASP A 20 1.63 -24.76 -6.36
C ASP A 20 2.06 -23.32 -6.60
N THR A 21 2.95 -23.14 -7.58
CA THR A 21 3.54 -21.83 -7.89
C THR A 21 2.55 -20.86 -8.51
N GLU A 22 1.56 -21.34 -9.27
CA GLU A 22 0.57 -20.46 -9.91
C GLU A 22 -0.43 -19.95 -8.89
N LYS A 23 -0.89 -20.82 -8.00
CA LYS A 23 -1.73 -20.43 -6.86
C LYS A 23 -1.01 -19.46 -5.94
N ALA A 24 0.27 -19.72 -5.64
CA ALA A 24 1.08 -18.83 -4.81
C ALA A 24 1.23 -17.43 -5.41
N LYS A 25 1.40 -17.29 -6.73
CA LYS A 25 1.46 -15.98 -7.40
C LYS A 25 0.19 -15.17 -7.15
N HIS A 26 -0.97 -15.82 -7.26
CA HIS A 26 -2.25 -15.16 -6.99
C HIS A 26 -2.34 -14.72 -5.52
N GLU A 27 -2.04 -15.61 -4.58
CA GLU A 27 -2.07 -15.29 -3.14
C GLU A 27 -1.07 -14.18 -2.77
N PHE A 28 0.11 -14.15 -3.40
CA PHE A 28 1.06 -13.05 -3.24
C PHE A 28 0.52 -11.72 -3.77
N CYS A 29 -0.14 -11.72 -4.93
CA CYS A 29 -0.79 -10.51 -5.45
C CYS A 29 -1.86 -9.99 -4.49
N GLU A 30 -2.73 -10.87 -3.99
CA GLU A 30 -3.79 -10.49 -3.06
C GLU A 30 -3.24 -9.90 -1.76
N VAL A 31 -2.28 -10.57 -1.12
CA VAL A 31 -1.74 -10.09 0.16
C VAL A 31 -0.94 -8.78 0.03
N LEU A 32 -0.25 -8.57 -1.10
CA LEU A 32 0.44 -7.31 -1.36
C LEU A 32 -0.55 -6.19 -1.64
N PHE A 33 -1.67 -6.48 -2.30
CA PHE A 33 -2.76 -5.53 -2.48
C PHE A 33 -3.41 -5.18 -1.13
N GLU A 34 -3.65 -6.15 -0.25
CA GLU A 34 -4.14 -5.89 1.12
C GLU A 34 -3.16 -5.05 1.95
N ALA A 35 -1.85 -5.31 1.84
CA ALA A 35 -0.84 -4.48 2.50
C ALA A 35 -0.85 -3.04 1.99
N ASN A 36 -1.08 -2.85 0.68
CA ASN A 36 -1.25 -1.53 0.06
C ASN A 36 -2.50 -0.82 0.59
N LEU A 37 -3.66 -1.47 0.55
CA LEU A 37 -4.90 -0.91 1.11
C LEU A 37 -4.75 -0.57 2.59
N CYS A 38 -4.07 -1.42 3.36
CA CYS A 38 -3.78 -1.15 4.76
C CYS A 38 -2.98 0.15 4.95
N GLY A 39 -1.99 0.43 4.09
CA GLY A 39 -1.25 1.69 4.13
C GLY A 39 -2.10 2.89 3.76
N TYR A 40 -2.94 2.73 2.73
CA TYR A 40 -3.87 3.75 2.29
C TYR A 40 -4.87 4.16 3.39
N ASP A 41 -5.49 3.18 4.07
CA ASP A 41 -6.46 3.44 5.14
C ASP A 41 -5.80 3.99 6.42
N GLU A 42 -4.57 3.54 6.71
CA GLU A 42 -3.81 3.99 7.88
C GLU A 42 -3.35 5.46 7.75
N TYR A 43 -3.15 5.97 6.52
CA TYR A 43 -2.89 7.39 6.28
C TYR A 43 -4.03 8.27 6.83
N SER A 44 -5.28 7.96 6.48
CA SER A 44 -6.47 8.69 6.97
C SER A 44 -6.60 8.63 8.49
N SER A 45 -6.04 7.61 9.12
CA SER A 45 -6.02 7.45 10.57
C SER A 45 -4.84 8.18 11.25
N GLY A 46 -4.02 8.90 10.49
CA GLY A 46 -2.87 9.67 10.96
C GLY A 46 -1.65 8.82 11.36
N MET A 47 -1.63 7.54 10.97
CA MET A 47 -0.53 6.62 11.30
C MET A 47 0.64 6.91 10.36
N LYS A 48 1.85 7.07 10.91
CA LYS A 48 3.06 7.43 10.13
C LYS A 48 4.08 6.31 9.99
N GLU A 49 3.93 5.27 10.80
CA GLU A 49 4.86 4.14 10.86
C GLU A 49 4.14 2.89 10.39
N PRO A 50 4.79 1.98 9.65
CA PRO A 50 4.21 0.72 9.21
C PRO A 50 3.93 -0.24 10.38
N PRO A 51 3.07 -1.25 10.20
CA PRO A 51 2.89 -2.33 11.17
C PRO A 51 4.21 -3.05 11.49
N THR A 52 4.48 -3.32 12.77
CA THR A 52 5.70 -4.05 13.20
C THR A 52 5.85 -5.39 12.49
N MET A 53 4.73 -6.05 12.15
CA MET A 53 4.69 -7.32 11.43
C MET A 53 5.21 -7.24 9.98
N PHE A 54 5.41 -6.03 9.43
CA PHE A 54 5.91 -5.83 8.06
C PHE A 54 7.40 -5.47 8.03
N LEU A 55 8.00 -5.06 9.17
CA LEU A 55 9.35 -4.51 9.21
C LEU A 55 10.42 -5.49 8.74
N ASP A 56 10.21 -6.79 8.95
CA ASP A 56 11.11 -7.87 8.54
C ASP A 56 10.81 -8.42 7.14
N GLU A 57 9.75 -7.93 6.47
CA GLU A 57 9.30 -8.42 5.17
C GLU A 57 9.25 -7.27 4.15
N PRO A 58 10.33 -7.08 3.35
CA PRO A 58 10.48 -5.92 2.46
C PRO A 58 9.33 -5.72 1.47
N GLN A 59 8.69 -6.81 1.00
CA GLN A 59 7.59 -6.71 0.05
C GLN A 59 6.32 -6.15 0.70
N LEU A 60 5.99 -6.58 1.92
CA LEU A 60 4.87 -6.04 2.68
C LEU A 60 5.12 -4.59 3.08
N LEU A 61 6.35 -4.29 3.52
CA LEU A 61 6.76 -2.93 3.88
C LEU A 61 6.64 -1.98 2.68
N LYS A 62 7.14 -2.38 1.51
CA LYS A 62 7.03 -1.61 0.28
C LYS A 62 5.57 -1.41 -0.13
N ALA A 63 4.76 -2.47 -0.09
CA ALA A 63 3.36 -2.40 -0.47
C ALA A 63 2.59 -1.42 0.42
N TRP A 64 2.81 -1.46 1.74
CA TRP A 64 2.22 -0.51 2.69
C TRP A 64 2.63 0.93 2.40
N TRP A 65 3.93 1.20 2.21
CA TRP A 65 4.41 2.55 1.87
C TRP A 65 3.82 3.06 0.56
N ASN A 66 3.66 2.20 -0.45
CA ASN A 66 3.03 2.59 -1.70
C ASN A 66 1.58 3.08 -1.47
N GLY A 67 0.80 2.39 -0.63
CA GLY A 67 -0.58 2.78 -0.38
C GLY A 67 -0.68 4.04 0.47
N TRP A 68 0.18 4.15 1.47
CA TRP A 68 0.28 5.33 2.32
C TRP A 68 0.67 6.58 1.51
N ASN A 69 1.73 6.47 0.70
CA ASN A 69 2.20 7.57 -0.16
C ASN A 69 1.15 7.93 -1.20
N PHE A 70 0.48 6.94 -1.81
CA PHE A 70 -0.58 7.21 -2.79
C PHE A 70 -1.72 8.03 -2.18
N HIS A 71 -2.15 7.71 -0.95
CA HIS A 71 -3.14 8.53 -0.25
C HIS A 71 -2.59 9.94 0.02
N SER A 72 -1.37 10.05 0.54
CA SER A 72 -0.72 11.32 0.83
C SER A 72 -0.64 12.23 -0.40
N GLU A 73 -0.23 11.68 -1.55
CA GLU A 73 -0.13 12.40 -2.82
C GLU A 73 -1.53 12.80 -3.33
N ALA A 74 -2.52 11.91 -3.23
CA ALA A 74 -3.88 12.21 -3.62
C ALA A 74 -4.50 13.34 -2.77
N GLU A 75 -4.25 13.33 -1.45
CA GLU A 75 -4.67 14.41 -0.55
C GLU A 75 -3.97 15.73 -0.91
N GLU A 76 -2.66 15.69 -1.17
CA GLU A 76 -1.90 16.87 -1.61
C GLU A 76 -2.47 17.47 -2.90
N MET A 77 -2.72 16.64 -3.92
CA MET A 77 -3.32 17.07 -5.19
C MET A 77 -4.75 17.61 -5.00
N GLN A 78 -5.55 16.99 -4.11
CA GLN A 78 -6.90 17.46 -3.79
C GLN A 78 -6.91 18.88 -3.22
N TYR A 79 -5.89 19.25 -2.45
CA TYR A 79 -5.77 20.58 -1.86
C TYR A 79 -4.89 21.54 -2.66
N CYS A 80 -4.31 21.10 -3.78
CA CYS A 80 -3.50 21.94 -4.65
C CYS A 80 -4.38 22.89 -5.49
N PRO A 81 -4.24 24.23 -5.36
CA PRO A 81 -5.03 25.19 -6.14
C PRO A 81 -4.75 25.13 -7.63
N GLU A 82 -3.52 24.75 -8.02
CA GLU A 82 -3.15 24.58 -9.43
C GLU A 82 -3.81 23.33 -10.02
N CYS A 83 -3.80 22.19 -9.32
CA CYS A 83 -4.49 20.97 -9.79
C CYS A 83 -6.00 21.20 -9.95
N ASN A 84 -6.60 22.03 -9.08
CA ASN A 84 -8.03 22.30 -9.06
C ASN A 84 -8.41 23.63 -9.75
N ASN A 85 -7.54 24.13 -10.64
CA ASN A 85 -7.82 25.38 -11.36
C ASN A 85 -9.01 25.22 -12.32
N GLN A 86 -9.78 26.28 -12.51
CA GLN A 86 -10.95 26.29 -13.38
C GLN A 86 -10.64 26.21 -14.90
N TYR A 87 -9.36 26.26 -15.27
CA TYR A 87 -8.90 26.34 -16.65
C TYR A 87 -8.43 24.98 -17.21
N GLY A 88 -8.34 23.96 -16.35
CA GLY A 88 -7.76 22.65 -16.71
C GLY A 88 -6.29 22.74 -17.14
N ALA A 89 -5.57 23.77 -16.71
CA ALA A 89 -4.15 23.91 -17.00
C ALA A 89 -3.34 22.88 -16.18
N PRO A 90 -2.27 22.28 -16.73
CA PRO A 90 -1.39 21.38 -15.99
C PRO A 90 -0.83 22.05 -14.72
N CYS A 91 -0.73 21.28 -13.64
CA CYS A 91 -0.07 21.73 -12.41
C CYS A 91 1.44 21.83 -12.64
N SER A 92 2.10 22.84 -12.05
CA SER A 92 3.56 22.97 -12.13
C SER A 92 4.32 22.11 -11.10
N HIS A 93 3.59 21.54 -10.14
CA HIS A 93 4.14 20.78 -9.01
C HIS A 93 3.87 19.28 -9.08
N HIS A 94 2.86 18.87 -9.85
CA HIS A 94 2.36 17.50 -9.93
C HIS A 94 2.19 17.10 -11.39
N ASP A 95 2.70 15.92 -11.74
CA ASP A 95 2.62 15.32 -13.09
C ASP A 95 1.41 14.38 -13.23
#